data_AF-A0A354Y131-F1
#
_entry.id   AF-A0A354Y131-F1
#
_cell.length_a   1.000
_cell.length_b   1.000
_cell.length_c   1.000
_cell.angle_alpha   90.00
_cell.angle_beta   90.00
_cell.angle_gamma   90.00
#
_symmetry.space_group_name_H-M   'P 1'
#
loop_
_entity.id
_entity.type
_entity.pdbx_description
1 polymer ?
#
loop_
_entity_poly.entity_id
_entity_poly.type
_entity_poly.pdbx_seq_one_letter_code
_entity_poly.pdbx_strand_id
1 'polypeptide(L)' 'MNNVFVYLEIEDGTVAEVSLELLTKGRTLASQLGCRLEAIAAG' A
#
# COMPACT_ATOMS: atom_id res chain seq x y z
N MET A 1 16.39 -5.33 -0.91
CA MET A 1 15.62 -4.09 -0.78
C MET A 1 14.61 -3.99 -1.93
N ASN A 2 13.74 -5.01 -2.11
CA ASN A 2 12.84 -5.15 -3.26
C ASN A 2 11.43 -5.51 -2.74
N ASN A 3 10.79 -4.57 -2.04
CA ASN A 3 9.46 -4.74 -1.46
C ASN A 3 8.41 -4.05 -2.35
N VAL A 4 7.14 -4.41 -2.17
CA VAL A 4 6.01 -3.71 -2.80
C VAL A 4 5.70 -2.48 -1.96
N PHE A 5 5.64 -1.31 -2.58
CA PHE A 5 5.29 -0.05 -1.91
C PHE A 5 3.92 0.44 -2.40
N VAL A 6 3.09 0.87 -1.46
CA VAL A 6 1.81 1.54 -1.75
C VAL A 6 1.85 2.94 -1.16
N TYR A 7 1.59 3.94 -1.99
CA TYR A 7 1.39 5.31 -1.53
C TYR A 7 -0.05 5.46 -1.02
N LEU A 8 -0.20 6.04 0.17
CA LEU A 8 -1.50 6.36 0.74
C LEU A 8 -1.86 7.79 0.40
N GLU A 9 -2.83 7.94 -0.50
CA GLU A 9 -3.51 9.21 -0.70
C GLU A 9 -4.34 9.53 0.55
N ILE A 10 -4.17 10.74 1.08
CA ILE A 10 -4.84 11.22 2.28
C ILE A 10 -5.65 12.46 1.90
N GLU A 11 -6.96 12.43 2.16
CA GLU A 11 -7.89 13.53 1.97
C GLU A 11 -8.65 13.75 3.29
N ASP A 12 -8.67 15.00 3.78
CA ASP A 12 -9.28 15.37 5.07
C ASP A 12 -8.84 14.47 6.25
N GLY A 13 -7.55 14.13 6.29
CA GLY A 13 -6.97 13.26 7.32
C GLY A 13 -7.38 11.79 7.23
N THR A 14 -8.07 11.40 6.16
CA THR A 14 -8.56 10.04 5.91
C THR A 14 -7.86 9.43 4.71
N VAL A 15 -7.48 8.15 4.82
CA VAL A 15 -6.89 7.42 3.69
C VAL A 15 -7.97 7.13 2.65
N ALA A 16 -7.71 7.50 1.40
CA ALA A 16 -8.61 7.26 0.29
C ALA A 16 -8.87 5.76 0.11
N GLU A 17 -10.11 5.39 -0.26
CA GLU A 17 -10.53 3.99 -0.43
C GLU A 17 -9.65 3.23 -1.43
N VAL A 18 -9.27 3.87 -2.54
CA VAL A 18 -8.38 3.27 -3.54
C VAL A 18 -7.03 2.86 -2.95
N SER A 19 -6.51 3.60 -1.98
CA SER A 19 -5.26 3.23 -1.30
C SER A 19 -5.44 1.97 -0.45
N LEU A 20 -6.62 1.76 0.14
CA LEU A 20 -6.95 0.54 0.89
C LEU A 20 -7.12 -0.68 -0.04
N GLU A 21 -7.71 -0.49 -1.21
CA GLU A 21 -7.79 -1.52 -2.26
C GLU A 21 -6.39 -1.91 -2.76
N LEU A 22 -5.51 -0.93 -2.96
CA LEU A 22 -4.13 -1.16 -3.35
C LEU A 22 -3.33 -1.87 -2.26
N LEU A 23 -3.56 -1.59 -0.97
CA LEU A 23 -2.97 -2.37 0.12
C LEU A 23 -3.42 -3.83 0.07
N THR A 24 -4.70 -4.08 -0.19
CA THR A 24 -5.27 -5.42 -0.32
C THR A 24 -4.62 -6.18 -1.47
N LYS A 25 -4.53 -5.55 -2.64
CA LYS A 25 -3.91 -6.17 -3.82
C LYS A 25 -2.39 -6.32 -3.66
N GLY A 26 -1.74 -5.30 -3.11
CA GLY A 26 -0.32 -5.27 -2.82
C GLY A 26 0.10 -6.37 -1.85
N ARG A 27 -0.74 -6.71 -0.86
CA ARG A 27 -0.48 -7.84 0.05
C ARG A 27 -0.45 -9.16 -0.70
N THR A 28 -1.41 -9.39 -1.59
CA THR A 28 -1.44 -10.60 -2.43
C THR A 28 -0.17 -10.70 -3.27
N LEU A 29 0.24 -9.60 -3.91
CA LEU A 29 1.45 -9.55 -4.74
C LEU A 29 2.73 -9.77 -3.91
N ALA A 30 2.86 -9.11 -2.77
CA ALA A 30 4.03 -9.25 -1.90
C ALA A 30 4.19 -10.71 -1.41
N SER A 31 3.09 -11.38 -1.07
CA SER A 31 3.09 -12.81 -0.73
C SER A 31 3.55 -13.69 -1.90
N GLN A 32 3.09 -13.40 -3.13
CA GLN A 32 3.52 -14.14 -4.33
C GLN A 32 5.01 -13.95 -4.65
N LEU A 33 5.53 -12.76 -4.40
CA LEU A 33 6.94 -12.41 -4.66
C LEU A 33 7.88 -12.77 -3.50
N GLY A 34 7.34 -13.24 -2.37
CA GLY A 34 8.13 -13.54 -1.17
C GLY A 34 8.80 -12.31 -0.55
N CYS A 35 8.22 -11.11 -0.74
CA CYS A 35 8.71 -9.86 -0.19
C CYS A 35 7.69 -9.20 0.74
N ARG A 36 8.03 -8.02 1.29
CA ARG A 36 7.13 -7.29 2.19
C ARG A 36 6.25 -6.31 1.40
N LEU A 37 5.12 -5.97 1.99
CA LEU A 37 4.33 -4.81 1.62
C LEU A 37 4.70 -3.67 2.58
N GLU A 38 5.06 -2.53 2.02
CA GLU A 38 5.34 -1.29 2.73
C GLU A 38 4.35 -0.20 2.28
N ALA A 39 3.99 0.71 3.18
CA ALA A 39 3.06 1.79 2.91
C ALA A 39 3.71 3.13 3.24
N ILE A 40 3.52 4.12 2.37
CA ILE A 40 4.02 5.49 2.57
C ILE A 40 2.81 6.40 2.72
N ALA A 41 2.68 7.04 3.88
CA ALA A 41 1.65 8.02 4.20
C ALA A 41 2.29 9.41 4.24
N ALA A 42 1.77 10.33 3.45
CA ALA A 42 2.16 11.74 3.47
C ALA A 42 0.92 12.60 3.23
N GLY A 43 0.67 13.53 4.15
CA GLY A 43 -0.49 14.41 4.15
C GLY A 43 -0.27 15.59 5.09
#